data_AF-A0A7S0IU24-F1
#
_entry.id   AF-A0A7S0IU24-F1
#
_cell.length_a   1.000
_cell.length_b   1.000
_cell.length_c   1.000
_cell.angle_alpha   90.00
_cell.angle_beta   90.00
_cell.angle_gamma   90.00
#
_symmetry.space_group_name_H-M   'P 1'
#
loop_
_entity.id
_entity.type
_entity.pdbx_description
1 polymer ?
#
loop_
_entity_poly.entity_id
_entity_poly.type
_entity_poly.pdbx_seq_one_letter_code
_entity_poly.pdbx_strand_id
1 'polypeptide(L)'
;PSPPSPPPQPPPPPLQPGQSLFAVTSGSQCAERLPYGPSSSWDRSSPYMCNDCVTSHHDRWLQIFTSDGSTELFRMEWGFTSPKTLQQRFDYAHSTGEPVTWTVQQGTSEYTYSGTWRFSNAFGGWKQGSGGGFSADDGMWIGATGAVDGNTPGPPGTANGWGHGNYNANDDQCAN
;
A
#
# COMPACT_ATOMS: atom_id res chain seq x y z
N PRO A 1 17.98 -30.20 -7.96
CA PRO A 1 18.68 -29.19 -7.12
C PRO A 1 17.84 -27.91 -7.03
N SER A 2 17.32 -27.60 -5.84
CA SER A 2 16.64 -26.33 -5.58
C SER A 2 17.66 -25.19 -5.69
N PRO A 3 17.27 -24.00 -6.20
CA PRO A 3 18.17 -22.85 -6.22
C PRO A 3 18.54 -22.45 -4.77
N PRO A 4 19.77 -21.96 -4.55
CA PRO A 4 20.20 -21.49 -3.23
C PRO A 4 19.31 -20.33 -2.78
N SER A 5 18.93 -20.33 -1.49
CA SER A 5 18.19 -19.22 -0.88
C SER A 5 18.97 -17.92 -1.04
N PRO A 6 18.31 -16.80 -1.40
CA PRO A 6 18.97 -15.50 -1.47
C PRO A 6 19.56 -15.12 -0.10
N PRO A 7 20.70 -14.40 -0.07
CA PRO A 7 21.32 -13.99 1.17
C PRO A 7 20.39 -13.10 2.01
N PRO A 8 20.53 -13.10 3.35
CA PRO A 8 19.75 -12.23 4.23
C PRO A 8 19.91 -10.78 3.80
N GLN A 9 18.81 -10.12 3.48
CA GLN A 9 18.81 -8.72 3.09
C GLN A 9 19.14 -7.86 4.33
N PRO A 10 19.99 -6.82 4.21
CA PRO A 10 20.31 -5.95 5.33
C PRO A 10 19.02 -5.33 5.92
N PRO A 11 19.00 -5.07 7.24
CA PRO A 11 17.83 -4.48 7.87
C PRO A 11 17.52 -3.12 7.21
N PRO A 12 16.25 -2.85 6.90
CA PRO A 12 15.85 -1.62 6.24
C PRO A 12 16.14 -0.39 7.13
N PRO A 13 16.37 0.78 6.53
CA PRO A 13 16.64 2.00 7.28
C PRO A 13 15.47 2.36 8.21
N PRO A 14 15.73 3.01 9.36
CA PRO A 14 14.68 3.45 10.28
C PRO A 14 13.72 4.46 9.63
N LEU A 15 12.50 4.58 10.16
CA LEU A 15 11.52 5.59 9.73
C LEU A 15 12.14 6.99 9.78
N GLN A 16 11.94 7.79 8.72
CA GLN A 16 12.42 9.17 8.72
C GLN A 16 11.48 10.11 9.51
N PRO A 17 11.98 11.21 10.09
CA PRO A 17 11.14 12.21 10.74
C PRO A 17 10.05 12.74 9.79
N GLY A 18 8.79 12.71 10.23
CA GLY A 18 7.64 13.13 9.41
C GLY A 18 7.00 12.02 8.58
N GLN A 19 7.63 10.84 8.45
CA GLN A 19 6.98 9.65 7.92
C GLN A 19 6.11 9.00 9.00
N SER A 20 4.82 8.83 8.71
CA SER A 20 3.94 8.03 9.54
C SER A 20 3.66 6.70 8.87
N LEU A 21 4.07 5.61 9.53
CA LEU A 21 3.69 4.27 9.11
C LEU A 21 2.17 4.14 9.23
N PHE A 22 1.49 4.00 8.10
CA PHE A 22 0.02 3.93 8.05
C PHE A 22 -0.48 2.53 7.68
N ALA A 23 0.36 1.72 7.02
CA ALA A 23 0.00 0.35 6.68
C ALA A 23 1.22 -0.57 6.62
N VAL A 24 1.03 -1.80 7.11
CA VAL A 24 1.81 -2.97 6.68
C VAL A 24 0.88 -3.81 5.82
N THR A 25 1.37 -4.30 4.69
CA THR A 25 0.59 -5.15 3.78
C THR A 25 1.40 -6.37 3.37
N SER A 26 0.74 -7.42 2.86
CA SER A 26 1.42 -8.60 2.37
C SER A 26 0.80 -9.17 1.12
N GLY A 27 1.59 -9.94 0.36
CA GLY A 27 1.11 -10.70 -0.81
C GLY A 27 0.10 -11.81 -0.49
N SER A 28 -0.20 -12.04 0.80
CA SER A 28 -1.22 -12.97 1.28
C SER A 28 -2.44 -12.28 1.89
N GLN A 29 -2.38 -10.97 2.14
CA GLN A 29 -3.44 -10.16 2.73
C GLN A 29 -3.66 -8.89 1.88
N CYS A 30 -4.45 -9.07 0.81
CA CYS A 30 -4.77 -8.01 -0.15
C CYS A 30 -5.79 -7.04 0.45
N ALA A 31 -6.12 -5.97 -0.26
CA ALA A 31 -7.06 -4.95 0.20
C ALA A 31 -8.37 -5.50 0.81
N GLU A 32 -8.93 -6.59 0.28
CA GLU A 32 -10.18 -7.21 0.75
C GLU A 32 -10.00 -8.19 1.92
N ARG A 33 -8.76 -8.52 2.30
CA ARG A 33 -8.44 -9.33 3.48
C ARG A 33 -7.64 -8.58 4.52
N LEU A 34 -7.14 -7.41 4.18
CA LEU A 34 -6.32 -6.57 5.04
C LEU A 34 -7.14 -6.14 6.26
N PRO A 35 -6.73 -6.52 7.49
CA PRO A 35 -7.33 -5.99 8.69
C PRO A 35 -7.14 -4.47 8.75
N TYR A 36 -8.10 -3.76 9.31
CA TYR A 36 -7.99 -2.32 9.49
C TYR A 36 -8.55 -1.87 10.84
N GLY A 37 -8.13 -0.68 11.25
CA GLY A 37 -8.68 0.02 12.40
C GLY A 37 -7.70 0.96 13.10
N PRO A 38 -7.92 1.27 14.39
CA PRO A 38 -7.13 2.25 15.10
C PRO A 38 -5.76 1.70 15.48
N SER A 39 -4.79 2.60 15.60
CA SER A 39 -3.41 2.37 16.02
C SER A 39 -3.30 1.65 17.36
N SER A 40 -4.27 1.84 18.26
CA SER A 40 -4.37 1.12 19.54
C SER A 40 -4.60 -0.38 19.40
N SER A 41 -5.08 -0.83 18.24
CA SER A 41 -5.34 -2.23 17.92
C SER A 41 -4.23 -2.86 17.07
N TRP A 42 -3.14 -2.13 16.81
CA TRP A 42 -2.09 -2.56 15.89
C TRP A 42 -0.72 -2.68 16.57
N ASP A 43 -0.07 -3.82 16.35
CA ASP A 43 1.29 -4.12 16.80
C ASP A 43 2.40 -3.39 16.00
N ARG A 44 2.03 -2.72 14.90
CA ARG A 44 2.94 -2.06 13.94
C ARG A 44 3.90 -3.02 13.22
N SER A 45 3.59 -4.31 13.19
CA SER A 45 4.37 -5.33 12.49
C SER A 45 3.53 -6.24 11.61
N SER A 46 2.34 -6.62 12.05
CA SER A 46 1.43 -7.47 11.29
C SER A 46 0.71 -6.66 10.20
N PRO A 47 0.29 -7.30 9.08
CA PRO A 47 -0.51 -6.64 8.06
C PRO A 47 -1.76 -5.98 8.65
N TYR A 48 -1.89 -4.68 8.39
CA TYR A 48 -2.90 -3.83 8.96
C TYR A 48 -2.94 -2.49 8.24
N MET A 49 -4.14 -1.96 7.99
CA MET A 49 -4.35 -0.57 7.60
C MET A 49 -4.80 0.24 8.82
N CYS A 50 -3.98 1.20 9.22
CA CYS A 50 -4.27 2.04 10.36
C CYS A 50 -5.04 3.29 9.96
N ASN A 51 -6.29 3.42 10.41
CA ASN A 51 -7.18 4.50 10.00
C ASN A 51 -7.05 5.77 10.86
N ASP A 52 -6.35 5.71 12.00
CA ASP A 52 -6.07 6.87 12.87
C ASP A 52 -4.58 7.11 13.15
N CYS A 53 -3.67 6.36 12.51
CA CYS A 53 -2.23 6.57 12.70
C CYS A 53 -1.77 7.95 12.22
N VAL A 54 -2.56 8.59 11.36
CA VAL A 54 -2.33 9.95 10.88
C VAL A 54 -3.65 10.73 10.84
N THR A 55 -3.95 11.42 11.94
CA THR A 55 -5.19 12.20 12.09
C THR A 55 -5.05 13.64 11.61
N SER A 56 -3.84 14.20 11.60
CA SER A 56 -3.55 15.51 11.03
C SER A 56 -3.42 15.46 9.50
N HIS A 57 -3.54 16.62 8.87
CA HIS A 57 -3.22 16.74 7.45
C HIS A 57 -1.73 16.47 7.24
N HIS A 58 -1.43 15.56 6.32
CA HIS A 58 -0.08 15.16 5.95
C HIS A 58 -0.05 15.01 4.43
N ASP A 59 1.12 15.08 3.84
CA ASP A 59 1.35 14.88 2.40
C ASP A 59 2.31 13.71 2.16
N ARG A 60 2.69 12.99 3.22
CA ARG A 60 3.58 11.84 3.16
C ARG A 60 3.14 10.75 4.13
N TRP A 61 3.30 9.50 3.71
CA TRP A 61 3.14 8.34 4.58
C TRP A 61 4.07 7.20 4.16
N LEU A 62 4.26 6.22 5.04
CA LEU A 62 5.03 5.02 4.75
C LEU A 62 4.16 3.77 4.77
N GLN A 63 4.33 2.93 3.75
CA GLN A 63 3.84 1.56 3.70
C GLN A 63 5.00 0.58 3.80
N ILE A 64 4.83 -0.50 4.56
CA ILE A 64 5.75 -1.65 4.54
C ILE A 64 5.07 -2.81 3.81
N PHE A 65 5.82 -3.48 2.94
CA PHE A 65 5.37 -4.68 2.25
C PHE A 65 6.14 -5.91 2.73
N THR A 66 5.41 -6.96 3.10
CA THR A 66 5.97 -8.22 3.63
C THR A 66 5.55 -9.40 2.75
N SER A 67 6.36 -10.46 2.69
CA SER A 67 5.99 -11.66 1.93
C SER A 67 4.87 -12.46 2.59
N ASP A 68 4.88 -12.52 3.92
CA ASP A 68 4.08 -13.46 4.72
C ASP A 68 3.41 -12.78 5.93
N GLY A 69 3.47 -11.46 6.02
CA GLY A 69 3.05 -10.71 7.20
C GLY A 69 4.14 -10.55 8.27
N SER A 70 5.38 -10.96 7.99
CA SER A 70 6.50 -10.83 8.94
C SER A 70 7.82 -10.43 8.28
N THR A 71 8.14 -11.00 7.13
CA THR A 71 9.40 -10.73 6.42
C THR A 71 9.23 -9.54 5.48
N GLU A 72 9.79 -8.38 5.84
CA GLU A 72 9.81 -7.18 4.99
C GLU A 72 10.57 -7.45 3.68
N LEU A 73 9.92 -7.15 2.55
CA LEU A 73 10.51 -7.22 1.22
C LEU A 73 11.00 -5.84 0.78
N PHE A 74 10.18 -4.83 1.00
CA PHE A 74 10.46 -3.43 0.71
C PHE A 74 9.53 -2.53 1.52
N ARG A 75 9.86 -1.25 1.54
CA ARG A 75 8.96 -0.19 2.01
C ARG A 75 8.83 0.89 0.96
N MET A 76 7.72 1.60 1.02
CA MET A 76 7.34 2.59 0.03
C MET A 76 6.90 3.85 0.75
N GLU A 77 7.63 4.95 0.55
CA GLU A 77 7.14 6.27 0.87
C GLU A 77 6.19 6.72 -0.23
N TRP A 78 5.04 7.24 0.16
CA TRP A 78 4.10 7.89 -0.74
C TRP A 78 4.16 9.39 -0.47
N GLY A 79 4.53 10.17 -1.48
CA GLY A 79 4.54 11.63 -1.46
C GLY A 79 3.41 12.19 -2.30
N PHE A 80 2.60 13.05 -1.71
CA PHE A 80 1.45 13.71 -2.34
C PHE A 80 1.72 15.19 -2.53
N THR A 81 1.00 15.81 -3.46
CA THR A 81 1.16 17.24 -3.78
C THR A 81 0.48 18.16 -2.77
N SER A 82 -0.44 17.65 -1.95
CA SER A 82 -1.18 18.44 -0.97
C SER A 82 -1.43 17.68 0.34
N PRO A 83 -1.40 18.39 1.48
CA PRO A 83 -1.77 17.80 2.75
C PRO A 83 -3.26 17.42 2.79
N LYS A 84 -3.58 16.21 3.24
CA LYS A 84 -4.94 15.69 3.46
C LYS A 84 -4.97 14.79 4.69
N THR A 85 -6.15 14.55 5.25
CA THR A 85 -6.36 13.41 6.15
C THR A 85 -6.36 12.09 5.35
N LEU A 86 -6.23 10.95 6.04
CA LEU A 86 -6.34 9.64 5.37
C LEU A 86 -7.70 9.50 4.65
N GLN A 87 -8.81 9.81 5.33
CA GLN A 87 -10.15 9.77 4.74
C GLN A 87 -10.25 10.62 3.46
N GLN A 88 -9.88 11.90 3.53
CA GLN A 88 -9.94 12.79 2.37
C GLN A 88 -9.10 12.27 1.20
N ARG A 89 -7.95 11.64 1.50
CA ARG A 89 -7.08 11.10 0.46
C ARG A 89 -7.67 9.87 -0.21
N PHE A 90 -8.26 8.95 0.56
CA PHE A 90 -8.95 7.79 -0.01
C PHE A 90 -10.20 8.20 -0.80
N ASP A 91 -10.94 9.22 -0.35
CA ASP A 91 -12.10 9.76 -1.07
C ASP A 91 -11.68 10.39 -2.43
N TYR A 92 -10.55 11.11 -2.46
CA TYR A 92 -10.02 11.70 -3.69
C TYR A 92 -9.41 10.64 -4.62
N ALA A 93 -8.64 9.70 -4.07
CA ALA A 93 -8.09 8.57 -4.82
C ALA A 93 -9.20 7.75 -5.47
N HIS A 94 -10.31 7.53 -4.77
CA HIS A 94 -11.49 6.85 -5.31
C HIS A 94 -12.19 7.64 -6.43
N SER A 95 -12.42 8.94 -6.24
CA SER A 95 -13.24 9.76 -7.16
C SER A 95 -12.51 10.22 -8.42
N THR A 96 -11.28 10.72 -8.28
CA THR A 96 -10.50 11.31 -9.38
C THR A 96 -9.13 10.66 -9.56
N GLY A 97 -8.60 10.03 -8.51
CA GLY A 97 -7.21 9.62 -8.43
C GLY A 97 -6.31 10.70 -7.82
N GLU A 98 -5.30 10.30 -7.07
CA GLU A 98 -4.33 11.15 -6.39
C GLU A 98 -3.01 11.19 -7.17
N PRO A 99 -2.44 12.36 -7.48
CA PRO A 99 -1.06 12.45 -7.95
C PRO A 99 -0.09 12.04 -6.83
N VAL A 100 0.77 11.06 -7.10
CA VAL A 100 1.71 10.51 -6.12
C VAL A 100 3.11 10.40 -6.73
N THR A 101 4.12 10.64 -5.90
CA THR A 101 5.49 10.17 -6.10
C THR A 101 5.77 9.05 -5.11
N TRP A 102 6.21 7.90 -5.59
CA TRP A 102 6.60 6.77 -4.76
C TRP A 102 8.11 6.66 -4.71
N THR A 103 8.64 6.51 -3.51
CA THR A 103 10.04 6.15 -3.28
C THR A 103 10.07 4.78 -2.63
N VAL A 104 10.58 3.78 -3.36
CA VAL A 104 10.67 2.39 -2.92
C VAL A 104 12.08 2.09 -2.47
N GLN A 105 12.22 1.63 -1.24
CA GLN A 105 13.49 1.16 -0.69
C GLN A 105 13.47 -0.37 -0.60
N GLN A 106 14.40 -1.02 -1.30
CA GLN A 106 14.67 -2.45 -1.20
C GLN A 106 16.14 -2.68 -0.81
N GLY A 107 16.40 -2.98 0.47
CA GLY A 107 17.76 -3.15 0.96
C GLY A 107 18.53 -1.82 0.85
N THR A 108 19.59 -1.77 0.05
CA THR A 108 20.35 -0.54 -0.23
C THR A 108 19.92 0.18 -1.50
N SER A 109 19.02 -0.40 -2.29
CA SER A 109 18.55 0.18 -3.56
C SER A 109 17.31 1.05 -3.32
N GLU A 110 17.27 2.20 -3.98
CA GLU A 110 16.14 3.12 -4.00
C GLU A 110 15.62 3.27 -5.44
N TYR A 111 14.30 3.28 -5.59
CA TYR A 111 13.61 3.47 -6.87
C TYR A 111 12.53 4.54 -6.74
N THR A 112 12.41 5.43 -7.73
CA THR A 112 11.40 6.49 -7.73
C THR A 112 10.44 6.34 -8.90
N TYR A 113 9.15 6.48 -8.61
CA TYR A 113 8.06 6.45 -9.58
C TYR A 113 7.14 7.65 -9.36
N SER A 114 6.43 8.08 -10.39
CA SER A 114 5.41 9.12 -10.26
C SER A 114 4.24 8.86 -11.20
N GLY A 115 3.05 9.22 -10.74
CA GLY A 115 1.83 8.81 -11.41
C GLY A 115 0.56 9.28 -10.72
N THR A 116 -0.57 8.73 -11.16
CA THR A 116 -1.88 8.92 -10.55
C THR A 116 -2.33 7.61 -9.93
N TRP A 117 -2.58 7.62 -8.63
CA TRP A 117 -3.05 6.49 -7.87
C TRP A 117 -4.55 6.55 -7.63
N ARG A 118 -5.25 5.52 -8.04
CA ARG A 118 -6.65 5.27 -7.74
C ARG A 118 -6.75 3.94 -7.05
N PHE A 119 -7.00 3.97 -5.73
CA PHE A 119 -7.04 2.77 -4.91
C PHE A 119 -7.99 1.71 -5.49
N SER A 120 -9.23 2.11 -5.73
CA SER A 120 -10.22 1.40 -6.55
C SER A 120 -11.37 2.37 -6.83
N ASN A 121 -11.86 2.43 -8.07
CA ASN A 121 -13.08 3.17 -8.38
C ASN A 121 -14.35 2.46 -7.86
N ALA A 122 -14.22 1.25 -7.31
CA ALA A 122 -15.27 0.47 -6.62
C ALA A 122 -15.05 0.34 -5.10
N PHE A 123 -14.07 1.06 -4.52
CA PHE A 123 -13.67 1.01 -3.10
C PHE A 123 -14.84 1.01 -2.08
N GLY A 124 -15.98 1.63 -2.40
CA GLY A 124 -17.14 1.68 -1.51
C GLY A 124 -17.01 2.68 -0.35
N GLY A 125 -15.94 3.48 -0.33
CA GLY A 125 -15.71 4.58 0.59
C GLY A 125 -14.92 4.24 1.84
N TRP A 126 -14.46 5.29 2.53
CA TRP A 126 -13.63 5.18 3.72
C TRP A 126 -14.28 4.38 4.87
N LYS A 127 -13.51 3.49 5.49
CA LYS A 127 -13.96 2.63 6.60
C LYS A 127 -13.54 3.18 7.96
N GLN A 128 -14.52 3.42 8.82
CA GLN A 128 -14.33 3.81 10.23
C GLN A 128 -14.40 2.58 11.15
N GLY A 129 -13.78 2.64 12.33
CA GLY A 129 -13.77 1.52 13.29
C GLY A 129 -12.76 0.44 12.93
N SER A 130 -13.04 -0.82 13.25
CA SER A 130 -12.15 -1.96 12.96
C SER A 130 -12.87 -3.05 12.19
N GLY A 131 -12.16 -3.79 11.34
CA GLY A 131 -12.72 -4.90 10.59
C GLY A 131 -11.67 -5.69 9.79
N GLY A 132 -12.15 -6.69 9.06
CA GLY A 132 -11.39 -7.35 7.99
C GLY A 132 -11.86 -6.87 6.63
N GLY A 133 -10.95 -6.76 5.67
CA GLY A 133 -11.26 -6.33 4.32
C GLY A 133 -11.48 -4.84 4.20
N PHE A 134 -10.38 -4.10 4.11
CA PHE A 134 -10.39 -2.66 3.98
C PHE A 134 -11.06 -2.20 2.68
N SER A 135 -10.96 -2.96 1.58
CA SER A 135 -11.74 -2.72 0.37
C SER A 135 -12.92 -3.68 0.23
N ALA A 136 -13.97 -3.18 -0.41
CA ALA A 136 -15.22 -3.92 -0.67
C ALA A 136 -15.23 -4.67 -2.02
N ASP A 137 -14.46 -4.18 -3.00
CA ASP A 137 -14.29 -4.77 -4.33
C ASP A 137 -13.00 -4.20 -4.94
N ASP A 138 -11.95 -5.01 -4.94
CA ASP A 138 -10.58 -4.68 -5.36
C ASP A 138 -9.87 -3.55 -4.62
N GLY A 139 -8.53 -3.52 -4.68
CA GLY A 139 -7.77 -2.39 -4.15
C GLY A 139 -6.30 -2.53 -4.44
N MET A 140 -5.70 -1.49 -5.01
CA MET A 140 -4.29 -1.48 -5.39
C MET A 140 -3.43 -0.65 -4.46
N TRP A 141 -2.40 -1.30 -3.93
CA TRP A 141 -1.29 -0.68 -3.22
C TRP A 141 -0.02 -0.73 -4.07
N ILE A 142 -0.05 -0.05 -5.23
CA ILE A 142 1.04 -0.11 -6.22
C ILE A 142 1.61 1.29 -6.47
N GLY A 143 2.95 1.36 -6.46
CA GLY A 143 3.72 2.48 -6.98
C GLY A 143 4.29 2.14 -8.36
N ALA A 144 3.86 2.91 -9.38
CA ALA A 144 4.27 2.72 -10.75
C ALA A 144 4.23 4.04 -11.53
N THR A 145 4.95 4.11 -12.65
CA THR A 145 4.85 5.26 -13.55
C THR A 145 3.52 5.24 -14.30
N GLY A 146 2.81 6.38 -14.33
CA GLY A 146 1.55 6.52 -15.05
C GLY A 146 0.30 6.39 -14.17
N ALA A 147 -0.83 5.98 -14.75
CA ALA A 147 -2.09 5.83 -14.02
C ALA A 147 -2.28 4.38 -13.53
N VAL A 148 -2.71 4.24 -12.27
CA VAL A 148 -2.98 2.96 -11.59
C VAL A 148 -4.40 3.02 -11.03
N ASP A 149 -5.30 2.09 -11.41
CA ASP A 149 -6.70 2.00 -10.90
C ASP A 149 -7.11 0.56 -10.56
N GLY A 150 -7.37 0.30 -9.27
CA GLY A 150 -7.63 -1.03 -8.72
C GLY A 150 -8.74 -1.84 -9.39
N ASN A 151 -9.74 -1.18 -9.97
CA ASN A 151 -10.91 -1.84 -10.57
C ASN A 151 -10.85 -1.90 -12.11
N THR A 152 -9.67 -1.70 -12.72
CA THR A 152 -9.51 -1.85 -14.17
C THR A 152 -9.13 -3.29 -14.54
N PRO A 153 -9.78 -3.93 -15.54
CA PRO A 153 -9.42 -5.28 -15.96
C PRO A 153 -8.00 -5.43 -16.48
N GLY A 154 -7.35 -6.51 -16.03
CA GLY A 154 -5.97 -6.85 -16.36
C GLY A 154 -4.98 -6.35 -15.30
N PRO A 155 -3.76 -6.90 -15.26
CA PRO A 155 -2.72 -6.31 -14.43
C PRO A 155 -2.62 -4.82 -14.83
N PRO A 156 -2.45 -3.88 -13.88
CA PRO A 156 -2.04 -2.52 -14.20
C PRO A 156 -0.92 -2.68 -15.20
N GLY A 157 -0.94 -1.92 -16.30
CA GLY A 157 0.01 -2.06 -17.40
C GLY A 157 1.46 -1.77 -16.98
N THR A 158 2.01 -2.53 -16.03
CA THR A 158 3.20 -2.24 -15.25
C THR A 158 4.08 -3.47 -15.33
N ALA A 159 4.79 -3.59 -16.44
CA ALA A 159 6.02 -4.36 -16.45
C ALA A 159 7.10 -3.80 -15.48
N ASN A 160 6.84 -2.71 -14.72
CA ASN A 160 7.82 -1.99 -13.90
C ASN A 160 7.23 -1.28 -12.65
N GLY A 161 6.36 -1.93 -11.86
CA GLY A 161 5.78 -1.35 -10.63
C GLY A 161 6.11 -2.14 -9.36
N TRP A 162 5.97 -1.52 -8.18
CA TRP A 162 6.14 -2.19 -6.87
C TRP A 162 4.82 -2.18 -6.12
N GLY A 163 4.48 -3.28 -5.44
CA GLY A 163 3.24 -3.36 -4.67
C GLY A 163 2.43 -4.62 -4.94
N HIS A 164 1.14 -4.53 -4.67
CA HIS A 164 0.16 -5.60 -4.90
C HIS A 164 -1.24 -5.03 -5.10
N GLY A 165 -2.11 -5.80 -5.74
CA GLY A 165 -3.53 -5.51 -5.86
C GLY A 165 -4.36 -6.78 -5.81
N ASN A 166 -5.66 -6.62 -5.57
CA ASN A 166 -6.62 -7.61 -6.04
C ASN A 166 -7.10 -7.18 -7.43
N TYR A 167 -7.08 -8.09 -8.39
CA TYR A 167 -7.55 -7.84 -9.75
C TYR A 167 -8.79 -8.67 -9.99
N ASN A 168 -9.94 -8.00 -10.08
CA ASN A 168 -11.22 -8.22 -10.79
C ASN A 168 -11.65 -9.62 -11.31
N ALA A 169 -10.98 -10.72 -11.01
CA ALA A 169 -11.33 -12.07 -11.46
C ALA A 169 -10.83 -13.21 -10.56
N ASN A 170 -9.90 -12.99 -9.61
CA ASN A 170 -9.46 -14.02 -8.68
C ASN A 170 -9.15 -13.43 -7.29
N ASP A 171 -10.20 -13.27 -6.48
CA ASP A 171 -10.22 -12.63 -5.15
C ASP A 171 -9.34 -13.32 -4.07
N ASP A 172 -8.58 -14.34 -4.46
CA ASP A 172 -7.72 -15.17 -3.62
C ASP A 172 -6.22 -14.88 -3.76
N GLN A 173 -5.81 -14.07 -4.74
CA GLN A 173 -4.40 -13.83 -5.04
C GLN A 173 -4.06 -12.34 -5.02
N CYS A 174 -3.23 -11.91 -4.05
CA CYS A 174 -2.65 -10.58 -4.09
C CYS A 174 -1.56 -10.59 -5.15
N ALA A 175 -1.92 -10.22 -6.37
CA ALA A 175 -1.04 -10.39 -7.49
C ALA A 175 -0.04 -9.23 -7.58
N ASN A 176 1.22 -9.62 -7.75
CA ASN A 176 2.17 -9.03 -8.69
C ASN A 176 3.05 -10.16 -9.24
#